data_AF-A0A8J4C5I1-F1
#
_entry.id   AF-A0A8J4C5I1-F1
#
_cell.length_a   1.000
_cell.length_b   1.000
_cell.length_c   1.000
_cell.angle_alpha   90.00
_cell.angle_beta   90.00
_cell.angle_gamma   90.00
#
_symmetry.space_group_name_H-M   'P 1'
#
loop_
_entity.id
_entity.type
_entity.pdbx_description
1 polymer ?
#
loop_
_entity_poly.entity_id
_entity_poly.type
_entity_poly.pdbx_seq_one_letter_code
_entity_poly.pdbx_strand_id
1 'polypeptide(L)'
;MQQVLAETDVLVITQGLDDHCHIPTLSAVSNKAVPVVTNPDAAARMRPLGFSNITVLTPGQETIITGQAGGRLKIHATAGALVGPPWTPRQLGLLMREVSSDGERPASLYFESHCDFDSGSLQKGQKSCLAGGPVDVVVSPVVSTMLGVGPASYELVQGASNLVKLLRLLRPKVLLPLLNHDMDASGPLTSILWQKGDEHGVAELLRREGLTDTRVEYPAPPGEALALAL
;
A
#
# COMPACT_ATOMS: atom_id res chain seq x y z
N MET A 1 -6.11 8.31 -16.55
CA MET A 1 -4.66 8.13 -16.35
C MET A 1 -3.85 9.37 -16.74
N GLN A 2 -4.01 9.94 -17.94
CA GLN A 2 -3.21 11.12 -18.36
C GLN A 2 -3.31 12.30 -17.39
N GLN A 3 -4.51 12.61 -16.89
CA GLN A 3 -4.69 13.67 -15.90
C GLN A 3 -3.94 13.37 -14.58
N VAL A 4 -4.14 12.17 -14.01
CA VAL A 4 -3.42 11.73 -12.80
C VAL A 4 -1.90 11.87 -12.98
N LEU A 5 -1.37 11.41 -14.11
CA LEU A 5 0.07 11.53 -14.41
C LEU A 5 0.53 12.98 -14.58
N ALA A 6 -0.32 13.87 -15.09
CA ALA A 6 -0.01 15.29 -15.23
C ALA A 6 0.03 16.02 -13.88
N GLU A 7 -0.75 15.55 -12.90
CA GLU A 7 -0.84 16.11 -11.55
C GLU A 7 0.08 15.37 -10.54
N THR A 8 0.83 14.35 -11.01
CA THR A 8 1.69 13.54 -10.13
C THR A 8 3.05 14.19 -9.91
N ASP A 9 3.29 14.63 -8.67
CA ASP A 9 4.58 15.18 -8.25
C ASP A 9 5.61 14.13 -7.83
N VAL A 10 5.14 12.95 -7.39
CA VAL A 10 5.97 11.86 -6.83
C VAL A 10 5.34 10.52 -7.19
N LEU A 11 6.16 9.56 -7.61
CA LEU A 11 5.75 8.16 -7.75
C LEU A 11 6.21 7.35 -6.54
N VAL A 12 5.30 6.55 -5.99
CA VAL A 12 5.62 5.63 -4.89
C VAL A 12 5.16 4.23 -5.30
N ILE A 13 6.08 3.26 -5.32
CA ILE A 13 5.81 1.89 -5.78
C ILE A 13 6.29 0.90 -4.73
N THR A 14 5.40 0.04 -4.24
CA THR A 14 5.65 -0.90 -3.14
C THR A 14 6.52 -2.09 -3.54
N GLN A 15 6.35 -2.59 -4.77
CA GLN A 15 6.98 -3.83 -5.24
C GLN A 15 7.19 -3.88 -6.75
N GLY A 16 8.06 -4.79 -7.18
CA GLY A 16 8.41 -5.01 -8.59
C GLY A 16 7.51 -5.99 -9.34
N LEU A 17 6.38 -6.42 -8.77
CA LEU A 17 5.42 -7.30 -9.45
C LEU A 17 4.61 -6.53 -10.49
N ASP A 18 4.18 -7.21 -11.56
CA ASP A 18 3.60 -6.54 -12.74
C ASP A 18 2.28 -5.80 -12.44
N ASP A 19 1.52 -6.25 -11.43
CA ASP A 19 0.30 -5.62 -10.93
C ASP A 19 0.56 -4.34 -10.10
N HIS A 20 1.82 -4.04 -9.77
CA HIS A 20 2.23 -2.83 -9.01
C HIS A 20 3.23 -1.97 -9.78
N CYS A 21 4.07 -2.60 -10.58
CA CYS A 21 5.11 -2.00 -11.41
C CYS A 21 4.78 -2.23 -12.90
N HIS A 22 3.58 -1.81 -13.30
CA HIS A 22 3.03 -2.06 -14.63
C HIS A 22 3.81 -1.29 -15.71
N ILE A 23 4.64 -2.01 -16.46
CA ILE A 23 5.56 -1.45 -17.46
C ILE A 23 4.87 -0.58 -18.52
N PRO A 24 3.70 -0.95 -19.09
CA PRO A 24 3.00 -0.07 -20.03
C PRO A 24 2.62 1.28 -19.41
N THR A 25 2.13 1.30 -18.16
CA THR A 25 1.79 2.55 -17.45
C THR A 25 3.05 3.38 -17.20
N LEU A 26 4.12 2.76 -16.70
CA LEU A 26 5.39 3.43 -16.42
C LEU A 26 6.07 3.95 -17.68
N SER A 27 5.91 3.26 -18.81
CA SER A 27 6.41 3.70 -20.11
C SER A 27 5.72 4.98 -20.58
N ALA A 28 4.42 5.11 -20.32
CA ALA A 28 3.61 6.29 -20.69
C ALA A 28 3.90 7.56 -19.87
N VAL A 29 4.63 7.47 -18.74
CA VAL A 29 5.03 8.64 -17.95
C VAL A 29 6.02 9.50 -18.76
N SER A 30 5.65 10.72 -19.15
CA SER A 30 6.52 11.58 -19.97
C SER A 30 7.74 12.10 -19.20
N ASN A 31 7.55 12.52 -17.94
CA ASN A 31 8.63 13.02 -17.09
C ASN A 31 9.35 11.87 -16.37
N LYS A 32 10.44 11.36 -16.96
CA LYS A 32 11.28 10.32 -16.31
C LYS A 32 12.17 10.84 -15.17
N ALA A 33 12.22 12.16 -14.96
CA ALA A 33 12.93 12.77 -13.82
C ALA A 33 12.04 12.97 -12.59
N VAL A 34 10.74 12.61 -12.67
CA VAL A 34 9.83 12.64 -11.52
C VAL A 34 10.45 11.88 -10.34
N PRO A 35 10.43 12.45 -9.12
CA PRO A 35 10.89 11.75 -7.93
C PRO A 35 10.16 10.41 -7.73
N VAL A 36 10.92 9.33 -7.52
CA VAL A 36 10.38 7.99 -7.28
C VAL A 36 10.88 7.47 -5.94
N VAL A 37 10.00 6.87 -5.14
CA VAL A 37 10.36 6.06 -3.96
C VAL A 37 9.87 4.63 -4.18
N THR A 38 10.79 3.67 -4.13
CA THR A 38 10.43 2.27 -4.41
C THR A 38 11.43 1.27 -3.82
N ASN A 39 11.20 -0.03 -4.06
CA ASN A 39 12.08 -1.11 -3.65
C ASN A 39 13.14 -1.44 -4.74
N PRO A 40 14.15 -2.30 -4.43
CA PRO A 40 15.18 -2.66 -5.40
C PRO A 40 14.64 -3.26 -6.71
N ASP A 41 13.61 -4.11 -6.63
CA ASP A 41 13.07 -4.85 -7.77
C ASP A 41 12.36 -3.92 -8.77
N ALA A 42 11.50 -3.03 -8.28
CA ALA A 42 10.83 -2.04 -9.11
C ALA A 42 11.84 -1.03 -9.67
N ALA A 43 12.84 -0.60 -8.90
CA ALA A 43 13.91 0.26 -9.41
C ALA A 43 14.65 -0.38 -10.59
N ALA A 44 14.94 -1.68 -10.53
CA ALA A 44 15.58 -2.42 -11.62
C ALA A 44 14.71 -2.46 -12.90
N ARG A 45 13.39 -2.46 -12.76
CA ARG A 45 12.42 -2.39 -13.87
C ARG A 45 12.25 -0.98 -14.44
N MET A 46 12.33 0.04 -13.59
CA MET A 46 12.12 1.44 -13.99
C MET A 46 13.34 2.05 -14.68
N ARG A 47 14.57 1.70 -14.27
CA ARG A 47 15.80 2.27 -14.86
C ARG A 47 15.89 2.07 -16.38
N PRO A 48 15.61 0.88 -16.96
CA PRO A 48 15.58 0.69 -18.40
C PRO A 48 14.57 1.58 -19.15
N LEU A 49 13.51 2.04 -18.47
CA LEU A 49 12.51 2.97 -19.03
C LEU A 49 12.98 4.43 -18.99
N GLY A 50 14.19 4.70 -18.46
CA GLY A 50 14.79 6.04 -18.40
C GLY A 50 14.54 6.80 -17.10
N PHE A 51 13.90 6.21 -16.09
CA PHE A 51 13.72 6.86 -14.79
C PHE A 51 15.07 7.12 -14.10
N SER A 52 15.34 8.38 -13.77
CA SER A 52 16.66 8.82 -13.28
C SER A 52 16.68 9.26 -11.82
N ASN A 53 15.53 9.61 -11.25
CA ASN A 53 15.41 10.12 -9.87
C ASN A 53 14.73 9.09 -8.94
N ILE A 54 15.43 7.99 -8.67
CA ILE A 54 14.89 6.87 -7.89
C ILE A 54 15.57 6.78 -6.52
N THR A 55 14.77 6.93 -5.48
CA THR A 55 15.13 6.59 -4.09
C THR A 55 14.71 5.15 -3.82
N VAL A 56 15.68 4.28 -3.54
CA VAL A 56 15.44 2.87 -3.22
C VAL A 56 15.40 2.71 -1.71
N LEU A 57 14.33 2.11 -1.19
CA LEU A 57 14.17 1.76 0.21
C LEU A 57 14.08 0.24 0.40
N THR A 58 14.65 -0.23 1.50
CA THR A 58 14.40 -1.54 2.09
C THR A 58 13.69 -1.39 3.44
N PRO A 59 13.03 -2.43 3.97
CA PRO A 59 12.37 -2.36 5.27
C PRO A 59 13.25 -1.77 6.39
N GLY A 60 12.69 -0.82 7.13
CA GLY A 60 13.36 -0.06 8.19
C GLY A 60 14.05 1.23 7.74
N GLN A 61 14.19 1.46 6.43
CA GLN A 61 14.71 2.72 5.90
C GLN A 61 13.62 3.77 5.74
N GLU A 62 14.03 5.03 5.76
CA GLU A 62 13.14 6.17 5.56
C GLU A 62 13.76 7.23 4.67
N THR A 63 12.90 8.04 4.07
CA THR A 63 13.30 9.22 3.29
C THR A 63 12.29 10.35 3.50
N ILE A 64 12.70 11.57 3.18
CA ILE A 64 11.77 12.67 2.96
C ILE A 64 11.87 13.04 1.50
N ILE A 65 10.75 12.89 0.79
CA ILE A 65 10.65 13.27 -0.62
C ILE A 65 9.95 14.62 -0.74
N THR A 66 10.41 15.44 -1.69
CA THR A 66 9.80 16.74 -2.01
C THR A 66 9.19 16.64 -3.40
N GLY A 67 7.89 16.89 -3.50
CA GLY A 67 7.17 16.97 -4.77
C GLY A 67 7.57 18.21 -5.56
N GLN A 68 7.23 18.26 -6.85
CA GLN A 68 7.59 19.41 -7.69
C GLN A 68 6.87 20.69 -7.25
N ALA A 69 5.66 20.56 -6.69
CA ALA A 69 4.94 21.64 -6.03
C ALA A 69 5.51 22.08 -4.66
N GLY A 70 6.59 21.45 -4.17
CA GLY A 70 7.27 21.81 -2.91
C GLY A 70 6.72 21.13 -1.65
N GLY A 71 5.60 20.42 -1.75
CA GLY A 71 5.06 19.59 -0.67
C GLY A 71 6.04 18.47 -0.28
N ARG A 72 6.09 18.10 1.00
CA ARG A 72 7.05 17.13 1.52
C ARG A 72 6.37 15.97 2.22
N LEU A 73 6.84 14.77 1.95
CA LEU A 73 6.32 13.53 2.52
C LEU A 73 7.46 12.74 3.17
N LYS A 74 7.34 12.47 4.48
CA LYS A 74 8.18 11.48 5.15
C LYS A 74 7.62 10.10 4.84
N ILE A 75 8.46 9.23 4.30
CA ILE A 75 8.10 7.85 3.95
C ILE A 75 9.01 6.91 4.73
N HIS A 76 8.41 5.99 5.48
CA HIS A 76 9.10 4.91 6.17
C HIS A 76 8.68 3.57 5.55
N ALA A 77 9.66 2.82 5.05
CA ALA A 77 9.44 1.51 4.46
C ALA A 77 9.34 0.46 5.57
N THR A 78 8.24 -0.29 5.60
CA THR A 78 8.04 -1.43 6.51
C THR A 78 8.18 -2.74 5.72
N ALA A 79 8.46 -3.84 6.41
CA ALA A 79 8.40 -5.17 5.81
C ALA A 79 6.92 -5.56 5.61
N GLY A 80 6.44 -5.40 4.38
CA GLY A 80 5.12 -5.79 3.90
C GLY A 80 5.13 -7.24 3.43
N ALA A 81 4.48 -7.54 2.31
CA ALA A 81 4.20 -8.92 1.90
C ALA A 81 5.43 -9.78 1.62
N LEU A 82 5.42 -11.04 2.05
CA LEU A 82 6.37 -12.05 1.60
C LEU A 82 5.78 -12.78 0.39
N VAL A 83 6.10 -12.29 -0.81
CA VAL A 83 5.62 -12.88 -2.06
C VAL A 83 6.69 -13.81 -2.62
N GLY A 84 6.38 -15.10 -2.69
CA GLY A 84 7.30 -16.13 -3.19
C GLY A 84 7.90 -16.98 -2.07
N PRO A 85 9.02 -17.69 -2.34
CA PRO A 85 9.62 -18.58 -1.36
C PRO A 85 10.05 -17.88 -0.07
N PRO A 86 10.16 -18.59 1.08
CA PRO A 86 10.43 -17.99 2.38
C PRO A 86 11.74 -17.19 2.51
N TRP A 87 12.69 -17.40 1.59
CA TRP A 87 13.97 -16.69 1.54
C TRP A 87 13.94 -15.41 0.70
N THR A 88 12.81 -15.09 0.05
CA THR A 88 12.65 -13.89 -0.76
C THR A 88 12.59 -12.66 0.16
N PRO A 89 13.24 -11.54 -0.20
CA PRO A 89 13.03 -10.29 0.51
C PRO A 89 11.54 -9.92 0.55
N ARG A 90 11.09 -9.44 1.70
CA ARG A 90 9.72 -8.92 1.82
C ARG A 90 9.58 -7.64 1.02
N GLN A 91 8.41 -7.49 0.40
CA GLN A 91 7.99 -6.30 -0.33
C GLN A 91 7.70 -5.15 0.66
N LEU A 92 7.43 -3.94 0.17
CA LEU A 92 7.25 -2.79 1.06
C LEU A 92 5.80 -2.63 1.50
N GLY A 93 5.60 -2.47 2.80
CA GLY A 93 4.53 -1.64 3.33
C GLY A 93 5.06 -0.21 3.48
N LEU A 94 4.19 0.80 3.39
CA LEU A 94 4.62 2.20 3.38
C LEU A 94 3.85 3.02 4.39
N LEU A 95 4.57 3.52 5.41
CA LEU A 95 4.02 4.48 6.35
C LEU A 95 4.45 5.89 5.94
N MET A 96 3.48 6.71 5.57
CA MET A 96 3.68 8.03 5.02
C MET A 96 3.08 9.08 5.94
N ARG A 97 3.78 10.20 6.11
CA ARG A 97 3.32 11.34 6.89
C ARG A 97 3.73 12.62 6.21
N GLU A 98 2.78 13.53 6.09
CA GLU A 98 3.05 14.88 5.62
C GLU A 98 4.08 15.59 6.52
N VAL A 99 4.96 16.38 5.90
CA VAL A 99 5.84 17.31 6.61
C VAL A 99 5.23 18.70 6.48
N SER A 100 4.33 19.02 7.41
CA SER A 100 3.60 20.30 7.42
C SER A 100 4.38 21.41 8.15
N SER A 101 3.94 22.64 7.93
CA SER A 101 4.44 23.85 8.60
C SER A 101 3.95 23.90 10.06
N ASP A 102 4.57 24.76 10.88
CA ASP A 102 4.16 24.94 12.27
C ASP A 102 2.68 25.37 12.37
N GLY A 103 1.90 24.63 13.16
CA GLY A 103 0.49 24.92 13.45
C GLY A 103 -0.53 24.08 12.68
N GLU A 104 -0.11 23.34 11.65
CA GLU A 104 -0.96 22.40 10.93
C GLU A 104 -0.77 20.97 11.45
N ARG A 105 -1.86 20.19 11.51
CA ARG A 105 -1.79 18.77 11.85
C ARG A 105 -1.41 17.98 10.58
N PRO A 106 -0.24 17.34 10.51
CA PRO A 106 0.13 16.54 9.35
C PRO A 106 -0.74 15.30 9.23
N ALA A 107 -1.22 15.01 8.02
CA ALA A 107 -1.92 13.76 7.73
C ALA A 107 -0.96 12.57 7.64
N SER A 108 -1.46 11.38 7.94
CA SER A 108 -0.71 10.13 7.86
C SER A 108 -1.47 8.99 7.20
N LEU A 109 -0.77 8.19 6.40
CA LEU A 109 -1.33 7.08 5.65
C LEU A 109 -0.41 5.85 5.75
N TYR A 110 -0.99 4.68 5.95
CA TYR A 110 -0.29 3.41 5.78
C TYR A 110 -0.86 2.68 4.57
N PHE A 111 0.00 2.34 3.61
CA PHE A 111 -0.37 1.58 2.41
C PHE A 111 0.23 0.17 2.48
N GLU A 112 -0.61 -0.85 2.39
CA GLU A 112 -0.22 -2.26 2.42
C GLU A 112 -0.90 -3.02 1.29
N SER A 113 -0.11 -3.60 0.40
CA SER A 113 -0.61 -4.15 -0.87
C SER A 113 -1.32 -5.49 -0.69
N HIS A 114 -0.91 -6.31 0.28
CA HIS A 114 -1.42 -7.69 0.43
C HIS A 114 -1.96 -8.00 1.83
N CYS A 115 -2.03 -7.03 2.74
CA CYS A 115 -2.35 -7.22 4.16
C CYS A 115 -1.47 -8.28 4.86
N ASP A 116 -0.25 -8.50 4.37
CA ASP A 116 0.76 -9.37 4.96
C ASP A 116 1.94 -8.51 5.40
N PHE A 117 2.22 -8.45 6.70
CA PHE A 117 3.16 -7.48 7.27
C PHE A 117 3.88 -8.02 8.50
N ASP A 118 5.12 -7.57 8.68
CA ASP A 118 5.87 -7.81 9.92
C ASP A 118 5.50 -6.79 10.99
N SER A 119 4.90 -7.26 12.08
CA SER A 119 4.43 -6.38 13.17
C SER A 119 5.58 -5.62 13.84
N GLY A 120 6.77 -6.21 13.94
CA GLY A 120 7.94 -5.56 14.55
C GLY A 120 8.45 -4.39 13.71
N SER A 121 8.55 -4.58 12.40
CA SER A 121 8.90 -3.54 11.43
C SER A 121 7.88 -2.43 11.42
N LEU A 122 6.58 -2.77 11.44
CA LEU A 122 5.51 -1.77 11.43
C LEU A 122 5.50 -0.93 12.71
N GLN A 123 5.70 -1.54 13.88
CA GLN A 123 5.82 -0.81 15.15
C GLN A 123 7.04 0.11 15.19
N LYS A 124 8.19 -0.32 14.64
CA LYS A 124 9.37 0.55 14.49
C LYS A 124 9.06 1.73 13.57
N GLY A 125 8.36 1.49 12.46
CA GLY A 125 7.89 2.54 11.56
C GLY A 125 6.96 3.54 12.24
N GLN A 126 5.95 3.09 12.98
CA GLN A 126 5.08 3.97 13.78
C GLN A 126 5.86 4.81 14.78
N LYS A 127 6.85 4.23 15.47
CA LYS A 127 7.71 4.99 16.38
C LYS A 127 8.51 6.07 15.63
N SER A 128 9.11 5.74 14.48
CA SER A 128 9.95 6.68 13.72
C SER A 128 9.17 7.77 12.97
N CYS A 129 8.02 7.40 12.40
CA CYS A 129 7.25 8.29 11.53
C CYS A 129 6.15 9.04 12.31
N LEU A 130 5.55 8.39 13.32
CA LEU A 130 4.37 8.88 14.05
C LEU A 130 4.57 9.04 15.55
N ALA A 131 5.81 8.91 16.06
CA ALA A 131 6.10 8.92 17.50
C ALA A 131 5.28 7.89 18.31
N GLY A 132 4.90 6.77 17.68
CA GLY A 132 4.07 5.72 18.26
C GLY A 132 2.56 6.01 18.28
N GLY A 133 2.15 7.13 17.67
CA GLY A 133 0.74 7.52 17.51
C GLY A 133 -0.02 6.66 16.50
N PRO A 134 -1.36 6.84 16.43
CA PRO A 134 -2.20 6.22 15.41
C PRO A 134 -1.89 6.77 14.01
N VAL A 135 -2.26 6.00 12.99
CA VAL A 135 -2.29 6.45 11.59
C VAL A 135 -3.65 7.11 11.32
N ASP A 136 -3.78 8.07 10.40
CA ASP A 136 -5.11 8.59 10.04
C ASP A 136 -5.84 7.63 9.11
N VAL A 137 -5.17 7.16 8.05
CA VAL A 137 -5.75 6.28 7.02
C VAL A 137 -4.93 5.01 6.84
N VAL A 138 -5.59 3.85 6.79
CA VAL A 138 -5.01 2.59 6.33
C VAL A 138 -5.64 2.23 4.98
N VAL A 139 -4.80 2.02 3.97
CA VAL A 139 -5.19 1.47 2.67
C VAL A 139 -4.68 0.04 2.60
N SER A 140 -5.59 -0.93 2.60
CA SER A 140 -5.23 -2.35 2.64
C SER A 140 -6.35 -3.22 2.08
N PRO A 141 -6.04 -4.40 1.50
CA PRO A 141 -7.06 -5.37 1.13
C PRO A 141 -7.88 -5.81 2.34
N VAL A 142 -9.16 -6.08 2.09
CA VAL A 142 -10.11 -6.56 3.10
C VAL A 142 -10.59 -7.99 2.86
N VAL A 143 -10.37 -8.49 1.64
CA VAL A 143 -10.58 -9.88 1.24
C VAL A 143 -9.23 -10.57 1.05
N SER A 144 -9.19 -11.88 1.26
CA SER A 144 -8.02 -12.70 0.96
C SER A 144 -8.11 -13.30 -0.44
N THR A 145 -6.99 -13.33 -1.15
CA THR A 145 -6.83 -14.02 -2.43
C THR A 145 -5.96 -15.25 -2.21
N MET A 146 -6.48 -16.40 -2.60
CA MET A 146 -5.89 -17.71 -2.36
C MET A 146 -5.42 -18.30 -3.68
N LEU A 147 -4.26 -18.96 -3.67
CA LEU A 147 -3.73 -19.73 -4.79
C LEU A 147 -3.62 -21.20 -4.41
N GLY A 148 -4.35 -22.06 -5.11
CA GLY A 148 -4.35 -23.51 -4.88
C GLY A 148 -5.74 -24.06 -4.67
N VAL A 149 -5.82 -25.35 -4.30
CA VAL A 149 -7.09 -26.05 -4.11
C VAL A 149 -7.22 -26.53 -2.66
N GLY A 150 -8.31 -26.11 -2.00
CA GLY A 150 -8.65 -26.55 -0.66
C GLY A 150 -7.61 -26.14 0.41
N PRO A 151 -7.34 -26.97 1.43
CA PRO A 151 -6.52 -26.61 2.59
C PRO A 151 -5.03 -26.43 2.28
N ALA A 152 -4.55 -26.80 1.09
CA ALA A 152 -3.18 -26.60 0.64
C ALA A 152 -2.98 -25.25 -0.09
N SER A 153 -3.95 -24.33 0.01
CA SER A 153 -3.89 -23.03 -0.67
C SER A 153 -2.93 -22.07 0.03
N TYR A 154 -2.21 -21.29 -0.76
CA TYR A 154 -1.34 -20.22 -0.30
C TYR A 154 -2.10 -18.88 -0.31
N GLU A 155 -2.03 -18.12 0.79
CA GLU A 155 -2.67 -16.79 0.87
C GLU A 155 -1.75 -15.74 0.21
N LEU A 156 -2.04 -15.39 -1.05
CA LEU A 156 -1.34 -14.31 -1.78
C LEU A 156 -1.66 -12.94 -1.19
N VAL A 157 -2.93 -12.75 -0.84
CA VAL A 157 -3.47 -11.56 -0.17
C VAL A 157 -4.18 -12.03 1.08
N GLN A 158 -3.92 -11.37 2.20
CA GLN A 158 -4.32 -11.82 3.54
C GLN A 158 -5.35 -10.88 4.19
N GLY A 159 -6.17 -10.18 3.39
CA GLY A 159 -7.14 -9.20 3.88
C GLY A 159 -8.08 -9.78 4.94
N ALA A 160 -8.74 -10.91 4.65
CA ALA A 160 -9.67 -11.52 5.60
C ALA A 160 -8.95 -12.12 6.84
N SER A 161 -7.67 -12.48 6.69
CA SER A 161 -6.90 -13.17 7.73
C SER A 161 -6.21 -12.21 8.70
N ASN A 162 -5.75 -11.05 8.22
CA ASN A 162 -4.86 -10.16 8.97
C ASN A 162 -5.40 -8.75 9.22
N LEU A 163 -6.50 -8.33 8.58
CA LEU A 163 -7.00 -6.95 8.66
C LEU A 163 -7.19 -6.50 10.11
N VAL A 164 -7.85 -7.31 10.95
CA VAL A 164 -8.10 -6.96 12.36
C VAL A 164 -6.78 -6.74 13.13
N LYS A 165 -5.77 -7.58 12.88
CA LYS A 165 -4.44 -7.46 13.50
C LYS A 165 -3.75 -6.16 13.05
N LEU A 166 -3.86 -5.83 11.76
CA LEU A 166 -3.31 -4.60 11.20
C LEU A 166 -3.94 -3.36 11.85
N LEU A 167 -5.27 -3.32 11.92
CA LEU A 167 -6.02 -2.20 12.48
C LEU A 167 -5.82 -2.04 13.98
N ARG A 168 -5.71 -3.14 14.75
CA ARG A 168 -5.37 -3.07 16.18
C ARG A 168 -4.01 -2.43 16.42
N LEU A 169 -3.05 -2.68 15.53
CA LEU A 169 -1.69 -2.13 15.62
C LEU A 169 -1.67 -0.65 15.22
N LEU A 170 -2.31 -0.31 14.09
CA LEU A 170 -2.26 1.03 13.51
C LEU A 170 -3.26 2.02 14.11
N ARG A 171 -4.36 1.51 14.68
CA ARG A 171 -5.47 2.27 15.28
C ARG A 171 -5.95 3.42 14.37
N PRO A 172 -6.31 3.14 13.10
CA PRO A 172 -6.62 4.20 12.17
C PRO A 172 -8.00 4.81 12.41
N LYS A 173 -8.18 6.07 11.98
CA LYS A 173 -9.51 6.68 11.89
C LYS A 173 -10.29 6.13 10.72
N VAL A 174 -9.62 5.91 9.59
CA VAL A 174 -10.23 5.43 8.34
C VAL A 174 -9.51 4.17 7.85
N LEU A 175 -10.29 3.13 7.56
CA LEU A 175 -9.90 2.06 6.66
C LEU A 175 -10.46 2.38 5.28
N LEU A 176 -9.58 2.47 4.28
CA LEU A 176 -9.91 2.53 2.86
C LEU A 176 -9.61 1.16 2.25
N PRO A 177 -10.63 0.32 1.97
CA PRO A 177 -10.42 -0.98 1.36
C PRO A 177 -9.73 -0.86 0.01
N LEU A 178 -8.65 -1.62 -0.16
CA LEU A 178 -7.98 -1.77 -1.44
C LEU A 178 -8.65 -2.91 -2.22
N LEU A 179 -9.42 -2.57 -3.25
CA LEU A 179 -10.24 -3.50 -4.01
C LEU A 179 -9.46 -4.21 -5.14
N ASN A 180 -8.28 -4.76 -4.80
CA ASN A 180 -7.37 -5.46 -5.75
C ASN A 180 -7.99 -6.70 -6.44
N HIS A 181 -9.20 -7.08 -6.03
CA HIS A 181 -9.86 -8.28 -6.50
C HIS A 181 -10.60 -8.05 -7.83
N ASP A 182 -10.84 -6.79 -8.20
CA ASP A 182 -11.44 -6.37 -9.47
C ASP A 182 -10.36 -6.19 -10.55
N MET A 183 -9.65 -7.27 -10.85
CA MET A 183 -8.59 -7.31 -11.85
C MET A 183 -8.83 -8.42 -12.86
N ASP A 184 -8.72 -8.09 -14.14
CA ASP A 184 -8.72 -9.08 -15.23
C ASP A 184 -7.43 -9.90 -15.20
N ALA A 185 -7.54 -11.16 -14.75
CA ALA A 185 -6.45 -12.11 -14.75
C ALA A 185 -6.64 -13.18 -15.82
N SER A 186 -5.55 -13.57 -16.50
CA SER A 186 -5.55 -14.68 -17.47
C SER A 186 -4.35 -15.61 -17.28
N GLY A 187 -4.46 -16.85 -17.78
CA GLY A 187 -3.41 -17.86 -17.75
C GLY A 187 -3.76 -19.09 -16.90
N PRO A 188 -2.88 -20.11 -16.86
CA PRO A 188 -3.21 -21.40 -16.23
C PRO A 188 -3.53 -21.31 -14.73
N LEU A 189 -2.86 -20.40 -14.02
CA LEU A 189 -3.00 -20.27 -12.56
C LEU A 189 -4.33 -19.62 -12.14
N THR A 190 -5.04 -18.91 -13.02
CA THR A 190 -6.30 -18.26 -12.65
C THR A 190 -7.40 -19.26 -12.34
N SER A 191 -7.32 -20.47 -12.91
CA SER A 191 -8.26 -21.57 -12.65
C SER A 191 -8.25 -22.07 -11.19
N ILE A 192 -7.19 -21.76 -10.43
CA ILE A 192 -7.03 -22.15 -9.03
C ILE A 192 -6.91 -20.93 -8.09
N LEU A 193 -7.28 -19.75 -8.58
CA LEU A 193 -7.44 -18.56 -7.75
C LEU A 193 -8.86 -18.50 -7.21
N TRP A 194 -8.99 -18.22 -5.92
CA TRP A 194 -10.29 -18.04 -5.27
C TRP A 194 -10.19 -17.02 -4.12
N GLN A 195 -11.33 -16.47 -3.73
CA GLN A 195 -11.41 -15.42 -2.73
C GLN A 195 -12.00 -15.93 -1.42
N LYS A 196 -11.53 -15.38 -0.31
CA LYS A 196 -12.00 -15.65 1.05
C LYS A 196 -12.31 -14.33 1.76
N GLY A 197 -13.49 -14.25 2.37
CA GLY A 197 -13.96 -13.05 3.05
C GLY A 197 -15.15 -12.42 2.33
N ASP A 198 -15.70 -11.37 2.94
CA ASP A 198 -16.81 -10.59 2.42
C ASP A 198 -16.46 -9.12 2.58
N GLU A 199 -16.32 -8.42 1.45
CA GLU A 199 -16.05 -6.99 1.42
C GLU A 199 -17.17 -6.20 2.10
N HIS A 200 -18.44 -6.50 1.81
CA HIS A 200 -19.58 -5.77 2.36
C HIS A 200 -19.72 -5.97 3.89
N GLY A 201 -19.20 -7.08 4.41
CA GLY A 201 -19.20 -7.43 5.83
C GLY A 201 -18.13 -6.74 6.68
N VAL A 202 -17.25 -5.92 6.11
CA VAL A 202 -16.09 -5.36 6.84
C VAL A 202 -16.51 -4.47 8.00
N ALA A 203 -17.51 -3.59 7.83
CA ALA A 203 -17.96 -2.71 8.92
C ALA A 203 -18.51 -3.51 10.12
N GLU A 204 -19.26 -4.58 9.84
CA GLU A 204 -19.79 -5.48 10.87
C GLU A 204 -18.66 -6.29 11.55
N LEU A 205 -17.66 -6.74 10.78
CA LEU A 205 -16.45 -7.35 11.33
C LEU A 205 -15.76 -6.41 12.32
N LEU A 206 -15.53 -5.13 11.95
CA LEU A 206 -14.87 -4.17 12.83
C LEU A 206 -15.67 -3.95 14.12
N ARG A 207 -17.00 -3.84 14.02
CA ARG A 207 -17.89 -3.71 15.18
C ARG A 207 -17.79 -4.92 16.11
N ARG A 208 -17.82 -6.14 15.57
CA ARG A 208 -17.69 -7.39 16.34
C ARG A 208 -16.34 -7.51 17.04
N GLU A 209 -15.28 -7.02 16.41
CA GLU A 209 -13.91 -7.08 16.94
C GLU A 209 -13.55 -5.91 17.87
N GLY A 210 -14.51 -5.02 18.15
CA GLY A 210 -14.36 -3.87 19.04
C GLY A 210 -13.59 -2.69 18.45
N LEU A 211 -13.43 -2.63 17.13
CA LEU A 211 -12.74 -1.56 16.40
C LEU A 211 -13.71 -0.44 15.99
N THR A 212 -14.45 0.11 16.95
CA THR A 212 -15.53 1.08 16.69
C THR A 212 -15.05 2.49 16.32
N ASP A 213 -13.79 2.81 16.60
CA ASP A 213 -13.19 4.11 16.28
C ASP A 213 -12.65 4.21 14.85
N THR A 214 -12.66 3.09 14.11
CA THR A 214 -12.25 3.02 12.70
C THR A 214 -13.50 2.99 11.82
N ARG A 215 -13.68 4.01 10.98
CA ARG A 215 -14.71 4.00 9.93
C ARG A 215 -14.19 3.36 8.65
N VAL A 216 -15.08 2.69 7.93
CA VAL A 216 -14.78 2.10 6.62
C VAL A 216 -15.32 3.06 5.56
N GLU A 217 -14.45 3.54 4.68
CA GLU A 217 -14.79 4.38 3.53
C GLU A 217 -14.37 3.63 2.28
N TYR A 218 -15.26 3.46 1.29
CA TYR A 218 -14.92 2.75 0.06
C TYR A 218 -14.32 3.72 -0.98
N PRO A 219 -13.39 3.25 -1.82
CA PRO A 219 -12.84 4.08 -2.89
C PRO A 219 -13.97 4.54 -3.83
N ALA A 220 -13.82 5.76 -4.35
CA ALA A 220 -14.66 6.23 -5.44
C ALA A 220 -14.46 5.37 -6.70
N PRO A 221 -15.40 5.38 -7.67
CA PRO A 221 -15.23 4.70 -8.94
C PRO A 221 -13.91 5.06 -9.62
N PRO A 222 -13.33 4.16 -10.45
CA PRO A 222 -12.08 4.43 -11.15
C PRO A 222 -12.10 5.75 -11.93
N GLY A 223 -11.19 6.66 -11.58
CA GLY A 223 -11.07 7.98 -12.19
C GLY A 223 -11.73 9.12 -11.41
N GLU A 224 -12.44 8.83 -10.33
CA GLU A 224 -13.03 9.82 -9.44
C GLU A 224 -12.20 10.01 -8.16
N ALA A 225 -12.19 11.24 -7.63
CA ALA A 225 -11.50 11.57 -6.39
C ALA A 225 -12.39 11.30 -5.17
N LEU A 226 -11.80 10.77 -4.10
CA LEU A 226 -12.43 10.64 -2.78
C LEU A 226 -11.77 11.61 -1.81
N ALA A 227 -12.56 12.46 -1.16
CA ALA A 227 -12.11 13.31 -0.07
C ALA A 227 -12.40 12.64 1.29
N LEU A 228 -11.40 12.57 2.17
CA LEU A 228 -11.52 12.01 3.51
C LEU A 228 -11.44 13.13 4.56
N ALA A 229 -12.43 13.21 5.45
CA ALA A 229 -12.39 14.10 6.60
C ALA A 229 -11.58 13.48 7.75
N LEU A 230 -10.36 13.96 8.01
CA LEU A 230 -9.43 13.42 9.02
C LEU A 230 -9.49 14.15 10.36
#